data_AF-A0A2H0YUC0-F1
#
_entry.id   AF-A0A2H0YUC0-F1
#
_cell.length_a   1.000
_cell.length_b   1.000
_cell.length_c   1.000
_cell.angle_alpha   90.00
_cell.angle_beta   90.00
_cell.angle_gamma   90.00
#
_symmetry.space_group_name_H-M   'P 1'
#
loop_
_entity.id
_entity.type
_entity.pdbx_description
1 polymer ?
#
loop_
_entity_poly.entity_id
_entity_poly.type
_entity_poly.pdbx_seq_one_letter_code
_entity_poly.pdbx_strand_id
1 'polypeptide(L)'
;MKRKSLLLLGVIFGLLCGSGLAQEIPEGFRLYKVKQGDVLGKIAPREQWDLIKRVNRIDEYHLIIGKKILVPTDWAKAKRFLPIPQFIEASQTTAKAVHIFLDRQYFGAYEKGNLAFWGPISSGMADYRTSKGSFKTLWKRRLYYSEKYEAEMPYAICYSNSGYFLHAQALPGRPSSHGCVRLLDEDAKKLFEWIKKGDVVMVE
;
A
#
# COMPACT_ATOMS: atom_id res chain seq x y z
N MET A 1 -3.61 -17.35 48.02
CA MET A 1 -2.84 -16.57 47.02
C MET A 1 -3.67 -16.40 45.76
N LYS A 2 -4.23 -15.19 45.54
CA LYS A 2 -5.10 -14.87 44.42
C LYS A 2 -4.27 -14.58 43.16
N ARG A 3 -4.45 -15.36 42.09
CA ARG A 3 -3.91 -15.04 40.76
C ARG A 3 -4.71 -13.88 40.18
N LYS A 4 -4.07 -12.73 39.97
CA LYS A 4 -4.64 -11.61 39.21
C LYS A 4 -4.50 -11.96 37.72
N SER A 5 -5.63 -12.18 37.06
CA SER A 5 -5.69 -12.31 35.60
C SER A 5 -5.68 -10.90 35.00
N LEU A 6 -4.69 -10.64 34.14
CA LEU A 6 -4.53 -9.37 33.44
C LEU A 6 -5.33 -9.49 32.13
N LEU A 7 -6.45 -8.77 32.02
CA LEU A 7 -7.21 -8.67 30.78
C LEU A 7 -6.35 -7.95 29.74
N LEU A 8 -5.93 -8.67 28.70
CA LEU A 8 -5.41 -8.09 27.47
C LEU A 8 -6.61 -7.56 26.67
N LEU A 9 -6.74 -6.23 26.53
CA LEU A 9 -7.66 -5.64 25.55
C LEU A 9 -7.12 -5.94 24.14
N GLY A 10 -7.56 -7.06 23.57
CA GLY A 10 -7.40 -7.33 22.15
C GLY A 10 -8.38 -6.47 21.37
N VAL A 11 -7.86 -5.51 20.59
CA VAL A 11 -8.64 -4.82 19.56
C VAL A 11 -8.86 -5.83 18.43
N ILE A 12 -10.02 -6.49 18.45
CA ILE A 12 -10.49 -7.36 17.37
C ILE A 12 -10.88 -6.45 16.20
N PHE A 13 -10.04 -6.38 15.16
CA PHE A 13 -10.48 -5.87 13.86
C PHE A 13 -11.24 -7.01 13.17
N GLY A 14 -12.57 -6.93 13.23
CA GLY A 14 -13.46 -7.92 12.64
C GLY A 14 -13.24 -8.06 11.14
N LEU A 15 -13.22 -9.32 10.67
CA LEU A 15 -13.52 -9.65 9.28
C LEU A 15 -14.94 -9.16 8.96
N LEU A 16 -15.08 -8.23 8.02
CA LEU A 16 -16.37 -7.94 7.39
C LEU A 16 -16.26 -8.20 5.89
N CYS A 17 -16.81 -9.34 5.50
CA CYS A 17 -17.17 -9.66 4.14
C CYS A 17 -18.55 -9.01 3.86
N GLY A 18 -18.63 -8.17 2.82
CA GLY A 18 -19.88 -7.87 2.11
C GLY A 18 -20.76 -6.72 2.64
N SER A 19 -21.19 -5.88 1.68
CA SER A 19 -22.17 -4.77 1.74
C SER A 19 -21.63 -3.42 2.22
N GLY A 20 -21.99 -2.37 1.46
CA GLY A 20 -21.40 -1.04 1.49
C GLY A 20 -21.65 -0.28 2.78
N LEU A 21 -20.79 -0.50 3.77
CA LEU A 21 -20.58 0.42 4.87
C LEU A 21 -19.79 1.61 4.31
N ALA A 22 -20.37 2.81 4.40
CA ALA A 22 -19.65 4.03 4.13
C ALA A 22 -18.38 4.01 4.99
N GLN A 23 -17.21 3.95 4.34
CA GLN A 23 -15.93 3.93 5.03
C GLN A 23 -15.88 5.15 5.96
N GLU A 24 -15.89 4.90 7.27
CA GLU A 24 -15.82 5.98 8.26
C GLU A 24 -14.59 6.85 7.96
N ILE A 25 -14.78 8.16 8.00
CA ILE A 25 -13.69 9.11 7.76
C ILE A 25 -12.67 8.92 8.89
N PRO A 26 -11.42 8.54 8.60
CA PRO A 26 -10.43 8.31 9.65
C PRO A 26 -10.18 9.57 10.49
N GLU A 27 -9.78 9.36 11.75
CA GLU A 27 -9.52 10.47 12.67
C GLU A 27 -8.47 11.44 12.08
N GLY A 28 -8.76 12.74 12.16
CA GLY A 28 -7.89 13.79 11.64
C GLY A 28 -8.06 14.09 10.15
N PHE A 29 -9.01 13.46 9.46
CA PHE A 29 -9.32 13.72 8.05
C PHE A 29 -10.70 14.34 7.86
N ARG A 30 -10.88 15.00 6.71
CA ARG A 30 -12.18 15.35 6.14
C ARG A 30 -12.26 14.84 4.70
N LEU A 31 -13.48 14.72 4.19
CA LEU A 31 -13.69 14.56 2.75
C LEU A 31 -13.61 15.91 2.03
N TYR A 32 -12.79 15.96 0.98
CA TYR A 32 -12.69 17.09 0.06
C TYR A 32 -13.13 16.65 -1.34
N LYS A 33 -14.08 17.37 -1.95
CA LYS A 33 -14.49 17.12 -3.33
C LYS A 33 -13.54 17.86 -4.26
N VAL A 34 -12.78 17.12 -5.07
CA VAL A 34 -11.84 17.67 -6.06
C VAL A 34 -12.59 18.54 -7.06
N LYS A 35 -12.06 19.73 -7.33
CA LYS A 35 -12.61 20.74 -8.23
C LYS A 35 -11.75 20.86 -9.49
N GLN A 36 -12.29 21.49 -10.52
CA GLN A 36 -11.53 21.81 -11.73
C GLN A 36 -10.34 22.71 -11.39
N GLY A 37 -9.16 22.35 -11.91
CA GLY A 37 -7.92 23.11 -11.70
C GLY A 37 -7.26 22.90 -10.34
N ASP A 38 -7.77 21.97 -9.52
CA ASP A 38 -7.11 21.55 -8.30
C ASP A 38 -5.80 20.83 -8.60
N VAL A 39 -4.79 21.17 -7.78
CA VAL A 39 -3.54 20.42 -7.62
C VAL A 39 -3.31 20.31 -6.11
N LEU A 40 -2.46 19.37 -5.66
CA LEU A 40 -2.23 19.17 -4.22
C LEU A 40 -1.82 20.47 -3.51
N GLY A 41 -1.01 21.32 -4.15
CA GLY A 41 -0.60 22.61 -3.59
C GLY A 41 -1.71 23.65 -3.40
N LYS A 42 -2.86 23.48 -4.06
CA LYS A 42 -4.05 24.32 -3.80
C LYS A 42 -4.95 23.73 -2.70
N ILE A 43 -4.79 22.43 -2.40
CA ILE A 43 -5.65 21.70 -1.46
C ILE A 43 -5.05 21.67 -0.05
N ALA A 44 -3.72 21.52 0.04
CA ALA A 44 -3.01 21.28 1.29
C ALA A 44 -1.54 21.74 1.21
N PRO A 45 -0.91 22.07 2.35
CA PRO A 45 0.51 22.41 2.38
C PRO A 45 1.40 21.21 2.05
N ARG A 46 2.62 21.47 1.56
CA ARG A 46 3.49 20.47 0.91
C ARG A 46 3.79 19.26 1.78
N GLU A 47 3.94 19.44 3.09
CA GLU A 47 4.23 18.38 4.05
C GLU A 47 3.11 17.34 4.17
N GLN A 48 1.90 17.64 3.68
CA GLN A 48 0.76 16.73 3.73
C GLN A 48 0.58 15.90 2.46
N TRP A 49 1.26 16.26 1.35
CA TRP A 49 1.00 15.68 0.04
C TRP A 49 1.23 14.17 0.00
N ASP A 50 2.29 13.68 0.67
CA ASP A 50 2.60 12.26 0.66
C ASP A 50 1.57 11.46 1.45
N LEU A 51 1.07 11.99 2.57
CA LEU A 51 -0.03 11.34 3.29
C LEU A 51 -1.32 11.37 2.47
N ILE A 52 -1.63 12.46 1.78
CA ILE A 52 -2.81 12.57 0.90
C ILE A 52 -2.74 11.52 -0.21
N LYS A 53 -1.60 11.39 -0.90
CA LYS A 53 -1.38 10.35 -1.92
C LYS A 53 -1.60 8.95 -1.33
N ARG A 54 -0.96 8.66 -0.19
CA ARG A 54 -1.03 7.35 0.49
C ARG A 54 -2.44 6.97 0.93
N VAL A 55 -3.13 7.84 1.67
CA VAL A 55 -4.47 7.55 2.22
C VAL A 55 -5.52 7.37 1.12
N ASN A 56 -5.39 8.11 0.02
CA ASN A 56 -6.30 8.01 -1.12
C ASN A 56 -5.89 6.95 -2.15
N ARG A 57 -4.69 6.38 -2.00
CA ARG A 57 -4.09 5.40 -2.92
C ARG A 57 -3.92 5.94 -4.33
N ILE A 58 -3.64 7.23 -4.45
CA ILE A 58 -3.47 7.94 -5.72
C ILE A 58 -2.06 8.52 -5.83
N ASP A 59 -1.58 8.72 -7.05
CA ASP A 59 -0.49 9.66 -7.33
C ASP A 59 -1.01 11.10 -7.53
N GLU A 60 -0.11 12.04 -7.79
CA GLU A 60 -0.45 13.47 -7.95
C GLU A 60 -1.26 13.78 -9.23
N TYR A 61 -1.20 12.90 -10.23
CA TYR A 61 -1.89 13.06 -11.51
C TYR A 61 -3.32 12.50 -11.49
N HIS A 62 -3.69 11.76 -10.44
CA HIS A 62 -4.99 11.10 -10.31
C HIS A 62 -5.97 11.84 -9.36
N LEU A 63 -5.89 13.18 -9.33
CA LEU A 63 -6.90 14.04 -8.72
C LEU A 63 -8.11 14.20 -9.65
N ILE A 64 -9.04 13.24 -9.62
CA ILE A 64 -10.20 13.22 -10.51
C ILE A 64 -11.28 14.20 -10.04
N ILE A 65 -11.67 15.14 -10.91
CA ILE A 65 -12.73 16.12 -10.67
C ILE A 65 -14.00 15.43 -10.17
N GLY A 66 -14.59 15.98 -9.11
CA GLY A 66 -15.82 15.49 -8.50
C GLY A 66 -15.65 14.31 -7.55
N LYS A 67 -14.50 13.62 -7.54
CA LYS A 67 -14.22 12.58 -6.53
C LYS A 67 -13.98 13.21 -5.17
N LYS A 68 -14.39 12.50 -4.12
CA LYS A 68 -14.08 12.88 -2.74
C LYS A 68 -12.79 12.18 -2.31
N ILE A 69 -11.85 12.94 -1.78
CA ILE A 69 -10.58 12.45 -1.24
C ILE A 69 -10.46 12.82 0.24
N LEU A 70 -9.71 12.04 1.00
CA LEU A 70 -9.34 12.30 2.38
C LEU A 70 -8.21 13.33 2.42
N VAL A 71 -8.44 14.44 3.12
CA VAL A 71 -7.46 15.51 3.33
C VAL A 71 -7.28 15.73 4.84
N PRO A 72 -6.04 15.80 5.35
CA PRO A 72 -5.78 16.06 6.76
C PRO A 72 -6.40 17.40 7.22
N THR A 73 -6.91 17.40 8.44
CA THR A 73 -7.44 18.58 9.16
C THR A 73 -6.77 18.75 10.51
N ASP A 74 -6.51 17.64 11.20
CA ASP A 74 -5.63 17.56 12.35
C ASP A 74 -4.41 16.72 11.95
N TRP A 75 -3.27 17.38 11.78
CA TRP A 75 -2.06 16.72 11.33
C TRP A 75 -1.48 15.73 12.36
N ALA A 76 -1.65 15.99 13.65
CA ALA A 76 -1.15 15.11 14.70
C ALA A 76 -1.91 13.78 14.69
N LYS A 77 -3.23 13.83 14.45
CA LYS A 77 -4.09 12.65 14.34
C LYS A 77 -3.92 11.94 13.00
N ALA A 78 -3.91 12.69 11.90
CA ALA A 78 -3.81 12.11 10.56
C ALA A 78 -2.54 11.26 10.37
N LYS A 79 -1.41 11.68 10.95
CA LYS A 79 -0.15 10.91 10.91
C LYS A 79 -0.21 9.53 11.61
N ARG A 80 -1.22 9.30 12.45
CA ARG A 80 -1.45 8.00 13.09
C ARG A 80 -2.22 7.03 12.21
N PHE A 81 -2.67 7.47 11.03
CA PHE A 81 -3.33 6.62 10.06
C PHE A 81 -2.41 5.47 9.66
N LEU A 82 -2.89 4.25 9.90
CA LEU A 82 -2.19 3.03 9.56
C LEU A 82 -3.21 2.01 9.01
N PRO A 83 -3.20 1.75 7.70
CA PRO A 83 -4.22 0.90 7.06
C PRO A 83 -3.84 -0.58 7.05
N ILE A 84 -2.83 -1.00 7.81
CA ILE A 84 -2.29 -2.37 7.84
C ILE A 84 -1.76 -2.73 9.25
N PRO A 85 -1.55 -4.01 9.60
CA PRO A 85 -1.04 -4.38 10.91
C PRO A 85 0.36 -3.79 11.19
N GLN A 86 0.56 -3.29 12.42
CA GLN A 86 1.89 -2.85 12.86
C GLN A 86 2.86 -4.01 13.11
N PHE A 87 2.32 -5.18 13.45
CA PHE A 87 3.10 -6.41 13.69
C PHE A 87 2.43 -7.62 13.00
N ILE A 88 3.24 -8.51 12.44
CA ILE A 88 2.82 -9.78 11.84
C ILE A 88 3.61 -10.91 12.50
N GLU A 89 2.95 -11.67 13.37
CA GLU A 89 3.55 -12.77 14.13
C GLU A 89 4.13 -13.86 13.21
N ALA A 90 3.42 -14.21 12.13
CA ALA A 90 3.88 -15.19 11.14
C ALA A 90 5.23 -14.83 10.49
N SER A 91 5.61 -13.55 10.51
CA SER A 91 6.85 -13.04 9.93
C SER A 91 7.92 -12.72 10.98
N GLN A 92 7.72 -13.06 12.25
CA GLN A 92 8.65 -12.72 13.35
C GLN A 92 10.04 -13.35 13.20
N THR A 93 10.11 -14.55 12.62
CA THR A 93 11.37 -15.28 12.38
C THR A 93 11.99 -14.95 11.02
N THR A 94 11.27 -14.23 10.17
CA THR A 94 11.77 -13.82 8.85
C THR A 94 12.50 -12.49 8.98
N ALA A 95 13.76 -12.43 8.53
CA ALA A 95 14.56 -11.21 8.62
C ALA A 95 13.88 -10.01 7.93
N LYS A 96 13.35 -10.23 6.72
CA LYS A 96 12.59 -9.24 5.94
C LYS A 96 11.45 -9.90 5.17
N ALA A 97 10.25 -9.32 5.24
CA ALA A 97 9.09 -9.74 4.47
C ALA A 97 8.34 -8.52 3.94
N VAL A 98 7.83 -8.62 2.71
CA VAL A 98 6.85 -7.68 2.16
C VAL A 98 5.49 -8.36 2.18
N HIS A 99 4.49 -7.70 2.75
CA HIS A 99 3.10 -8.13 2.70
C HIS A 99 2.30 -7.21 1.78
N ILE A 100 1.57 -7.79 0.84
CA ILE A 100 0.69 -7.12 -0.11
C ILE A 100 -0.75 -7.45 0.28
N PHE A 101 -1.48 -6.47 0.81
CA PHE A 101 -2.87 -6.61 1.23
C PHE A 101 -3.80 -6.16 0.09
N LEU A 102 -4.30 -7.12 -0.69
CA LEU A 102 -5.08 -6.86 -1.89
C LEU A 102 -6.48 -6.31 -1.58
N ASP A 103 -7.10 -6.74 -0.49
CA ASP A 103 -8.41 -6.26 -0.03
C ASP A 103 -8.39 -4.77 0.35
N ARG A 104 -7.27 -4.30 0.92
CA ARG A 104 -7.09 -2.91 1.37
C ARG A 104 -6.37 -2.05 0.34
N GLN A 105 -5.64 -2.67 -0.60
CA GLN A 105 -4.74 -2.02 -1.57
C GLN A 105 -3.60 -1.24 -0.88
N TYR A 106 -2.89 -1.92 0.03
CA TYR A 106 -1.66 -1.43 0.65
C TYR A 106 -0.58 -2.51 0.69
N PHE A 107 0.68 -2.09 0.82
CA PHE A 107 1.78 -2.98 1.18
C PHE A 107 2.40 -2.55 2.51
N GLY A 108 3.02 -3.49 3.20
CA GLY A 108 3.94 -3.23 4.32
C GLY A 108 5.25 -3.97 4.12
N ALA A 109 6.36 -3.30 4.42
CA ALA A 109 7.69 -3.88 4.54
C ALA A 109 7.98 -4.12 6.03
N TYR A 110 8.30 -5.35 6.40
CA TYR A 110 8.45 -5.80 7.78
C TYR A 110 9.84 -6.37 8.05
N GLU A 111 10.40 -6.06 9.22
CA GLU A 111 11.63 -6.66 9.74
C GLU A 111 11.32 -7.45 11.00
N LYS A 112 11.54 -8.77 10.98
CA LYS A 112 11.19 -9.67 12.11
C LYS A 112 9.76 -9.41 12.61
N GLY A 113 8.81 -9.34 11.67
CA GLY A 113 7.39 -9.08 11.94
C GLY A 113 7.02 -7.64 12.27
N ASN A 114 7.97 -6.73 12.53
CA ASN A 114 7.67 -5.33 12.86
C ASN A 114 7.62 -4.46 11.59
N LEU A 115 6.59 -3.62 11.47
CA LEU A 115 6.42 -2.75 10.31
C LEU A 115 7.53 -1.69 10.24
N ALA A 116 8.32 -1.71 9.16
CA ALA A 116 9.34 -0.71 8.87
C ALA A 116 8.76 0.49 8.10
N PHE A 117 7.99 0.22 7.04
CA PHE A 117 7.25 1.24 6.28
C PHE A 117 6.14 0.61 5.45
N TRP A 118 5.20 1.43 5.02
CA TRP A 118 4.02 1.02 4.25
C TRP A 118 3.68 2.03 3.17
N GLY A 119 2.93 1.63 2.17
CA GLY A 119 2.41 2.52 1.14
C GLY A 119 1.22 1.93 0.40
N PRO A 120 0.52 2.72 -0.41
CA PRO A 120 -0.57 2.23 -1.25
C PRO A 120 -0.04 1.37 -2.38
N ILE A 121 -0.92 0.54 -2.94
CA ILE A 121 -0.66 -0.19 -4.18
C ILE A 121 -1.78 0.04 -5.19
N SER A 122 -1.52 -0.29 -6.45
CA SER A 122 -2.56 -0.64 -7.43
C SER A 122 -2.27 -2.04 -7.97
N SER A 123 -3.10 -3.01 -7.58
CA SER A 123 -2.97 -4.41 -7.99
C SER A 123 -3.63 -4.70 -9.33
N GLY A 124 -3.62 -5.98 -9.71
CA GLY A 124 -4.31 -6.51 -10.88
C GLY A 124 -5.82 -6.30 -10.85
N MET A 125 -6.39 -5.90 -11.99
CA MET A 125 -7.84 -5.75 -12.16
C MET A 125 -8.57 -7.11 -12.19
N ALA A 126 -9.91 -7.09 -12.22
CA ALA A 126 -10.73 -8.30 -12.03
C ALA A 126 -10.37 -9.48 -12.97
N ASP A 127 -10.05 -9.18 -14.24
CA ASP A 127 -9.69 -10.18 -15.26
C ASP A 127 -8.19 -10.50 -15.29
N TYR A 128 -7.38 -9.75 -14.53
CA TYR A 128 -5.93 -9.88 -14.47
C TYR A 128 -5.45 -9.81 -13.01
N ARG A 129 -6.06 -10.61 -12.14
CA ARG A 129 -5.82 -10.52 -10.69
C ARG A 129 -4.35 -10.77 -10.35
N THR A 130 -3.86 -10.01 -9.38
CA THR A 130 -2.60 -10.35 -8.72
C THR A 130 -2.79 -11.66 -7.95
N SER A 131 -1.94 -12.64 -8.23
CA SER A 131 -2.04 -13.96 -7.59
C SER A 131 -1.64 -13.90 -6.12
N LYS A 132 -2.50 -14.43 -5.25
CA LYS A 132 -2.21 -14.62 -3.83
C LYS A 132 -1.20 -15.75 -3.62
N GLY A 133 -0.43 -15.68 -2.55
CA GLY A 133 0.51 -16.74 -2.18
C GLY A 133 1.77 -16.25 -1.47
N SER A 134 2.63 -17.21 -1.16
CA SER A 134 3.96 -16.99 -0.60
C SER A 134 5.01 -17.06 -1.71
N PHE A 135 5.72 -15.96 -1.91
CA PHE A 135 6.72 -15.81 -2.95
C PHE A 135 8.08 -15.39 -2.39
N LYS A 136 9.09 -15.30 -3.26
CA LYS A 136 10.42 -14.79 -2.92
C LYS A 136 10.92 -13.87 -3.99
N THR A 137 11.63 -12.82 -3.58
CA THR A 137 12.31 -11.92 -4.50
C THR A 137 13.37 -12.69 -5.31
N LEU A 138 13.22 -12.71 -6.63
CA LEU A 138 14.10 -13.46 -7.53
C LEU A 138 15.26 -12.60 -8.03
N TRP A 139 14.94 -11.39 -8.48
CA TRP A 139 15.90 -10.43 -9.01
C TRP A 139 15.25 -9.04 -9.07
N LYS A 140 16.08 -8.03 -9.33
CA LYS A 140 15.62 -6.65 -9.43
C LYS A 140 16.41 -5.85 -10.47
N ARG A 141 15.77 -4.87 -11.10
CA ARG A 141 16.37 -3.95 -12.08
C ARG A 141 15.87 -2.53 -11.84
N ARG A 142 16.77 -1.54 -11.86
CA ARG A 142 16.38 -0.13 -11.67
C ARG A 142 15.44 0.37 -12.76
N LEU A 143 15.65 -0.07 -14.00
CA LEU A 143 14.75 0.16 -15.11
C LEU A 143 14.63 -1.15 -15.87
N TYR A 144 13.41 -1.64 -16.04
CA TYR A 144 13.11 -2.82 -16.83
C TYR A 144 11.94 -2.51 -17.74
N TYR A 145 12.06 -2.88 -19.02
CA TYR A 145 11.00 -2.71 -19.99
C TYR A 145 10.26 -4.03 -20.17
N SER A 146 8.94 -4.01 -20.02
CA SER A 146 8.09 -5.16 -20.30
C SER A 146 7.77 -5.19 -21.79
N GLU A 147 8.33 -6.13 -22.54
CA GLU A 147 8.00 -6.32 -23.95
C GLU A 147 6.52 -6.68 -24.15
N LYS A 148 5.97 -7.54 -23.28
CA LYS A 148 4.56 -7.97 -23.34
C LYS A 148 3.56 -6.81 -23.20
N TYR A 149 3.90 -5.80 -22.41
CA TYR A 149 3.01 -4.67 -22.11
C TYR A 149 3.52 -3.34 -22.66
N GLU A 150 4.62 -3.39 -23.41
CA GLU A 150 5.32 -2.24 -23.99
C GLU A 150 5.49 -1.07 -23.01
N ALA A 151 5.84 -1.38 -21.76
CA ALA A 151 5.83 -0.42 -20.65
C ALA A 151 7.11 -0.47 -19.82
N GLU A 152 7.58 0.71 -19.41
CA GLU A 152 8.65 0.84 -18.43
C GLU A 152 8.18 0.45 -17.04
N MET A 153 9.04 -0.26 -16.32
CA MET A 153 8.86 -0.66 -14.93
C MET A 153 10.07 -0.17 -14.10
N PRO A 154 10.08 1.11 -13.70
CA PRO A 154 11.11 1.63 -12.82
C PRO A 154 11.08 0.91 -11.47
N TYR A 155 12.27 0.65 -10.92
CA TYR A 155 12.47 -0.09 -9.67
C TYR A 155 11.80 -1.47 -9.65
N ALA A 156 11.85 -2.19 -10.78
CA ALA A 156 11.26 -3.51 -10.91
C ALA A 156 11.89 -4.55 -9.98
N ILE A 157 11.05 -5.20 -9.18
CA ILE A 157 11.38 -6.33 -8.32
C ILE A 157 10.55 -7.53 -8.79
N CYS A 158 11.19 -8.51 -9.41
CA CYS A 158 10.55 -9.77 -9.79
C CYS A 158 10.45 -10.67 -8.56
N TYR A 159 9.24 -11.12 -8.23
CA TYR A 159 9.01 -11.99 -7.07
C TYR A 159 8.36 -13.33 -7.43
N SER A 160 8.06 -13.60 -8.70
CA SER A 160 7.48 -14.88 -9.12
C SER A 160 8.05 -15.38 -10.43
N ASN A 161 8.19 -16.70 -10.56
CA ASN A 161 8.56 -17.35 -11.82
C ASN A 161 7.51 -17.15 -12.91
N SER A 162 6.27 -16.80 -12.53
CA SER A 162 5.19 -16.44 -13.46
C SER A 162 5.30 -14.98 -13.96
N GLY A 163 6.37 -14.26 -13.63
CA GLY A 163 6.61 -12.90 -14.11
C GLY A 163 5.80 -11.83 -13.40
N TYR A 164 5.56 -11.97 -12.09
CA TYR A 164 4.94 -10.89 -11.29
C TYR A 164 5.99 -9.94 -10.71
N PHE A 165 5.66 -8.65 -10.76
CA PHE A 165 6.56 -7.57 -10.37
C PHE A 165 5.93 -6.63 -9.35
N LEU A 166 6.76 -6.09 -8.47
CA LEU A 166 6.55 -4.82 -7.78
C LEU A 166 7.34 -3.75 -8.55
N HIS A 167 6.73 -2.61 -8.89
CA HIS A 167 7.42 -1.53 -9.61
C HIS A 167 6.68 -0.20 -9.50
N ALA A 168 7.36 0.90 -9.82
CA ALA A 168 6.73 2.21 -9.94
C ALA A 168 5.80 2.23 -11.16
N GLN A 169 4.60 2.78 -10.98
CA GLN A 169 3.70 3.20 -12.07
C GLN A 169 2.56 4.04 -11.49
N ALA A 170 1.71 4.59 -12.35
CA ALA A 170 0.49 5.32 -11.97
C ALA A 170 -0.39 4.55 -10.97
N LEU A 171 -0.88 5.28 -9.96
CA LEU A 171 -1.82 4.80 -8.95
C LEU A 171 -3.15 5.56 -9.09
N PRO A 172 -4.22 4.92 -9.62
CA PRO A 172 -5.51 5.55 -9.84
C PRO A 172 -6.50 5.40 -8.66
N GLY A 173 -6.06 4.93 -7.48
CA GLY A 173 -6.94 4.70 -6.33
C GLY A 173 -7.70 3.37 -6.35
N ARG A 174 -7.41 2.48 -7.31
CA ARG A 174 -8.08 1.18 -7.49
C ARG A 174 -7.15 0.16 -8.14
N PRO A 175 -7.48 -1.16 -8.09
CA PRO A 175 -6.83 -2.16 -8.93
C PRO A 175 -6.94 -1.77 -10.41
N SER A 176 -5.81 -1.78 -11.13
CA SER A 176 -5.74 -1.27 -12.50
C SER A 176 -4.59 -1.85 -13.33
N SER A 177 -3.86 -2.86 -12.83
CA SER A 177 -2.76 -3.49 -13.55
C SER A 177 -3.19 -4.79 -14.26
N HIS A 178 -2.27 -5.35 -15.05
CA HIS A 178 -2.39 -6.68 -15.64
C HIS A 178 -1.73 -7.78 -14.77
N GLY A 179 -1.81 -7.64 -13.45
CA GLY A 179 -1.35 -8.63 -12.46
C GLY A 179 -0.19 -8.18 -11.59
N CYS A 180 0.68 -7.29 -12.08
CA CYS A 180 1.76 -6.70 -11.28
C CYS A 180 1.20 -5.80 -10.16
N VAL A 181 2.04 -5.49 -9.17
CA VAL A 181 1.70 -4.59 -8.07
C VAL A 181 2.42 -3.27 -8.30
N ARG A 182 1.65 -2.22 -8.60
CA ARG A 182 2.17 -0.87 -8.82
C ARG A 182 2.33 -0.13 -7.50
N LEU A 183 3.39 0.65 -7.40
CA LEU A 183 3.76 1.45 -6.23
C LEU A 183 3.92 2.91 -6.65
N LEU A 184 3.77 3.84 -5.69
CA LEU A 184 4.26 5.21 -5.88
C LEU A 184 5.76 5.18 -6.15
N ASP A 185 6.28 6.12 -6.95
CA ASP A 185 7.71 6.14 -7.32
C ASP A 185 8.65 6.10 -6.10
N GLU A 186 8.38 6.95 -5.10
CA GLU A 186 9.16 7.00 -3.85
C GLU A 186 9.09 5.68 -3.07
N ASP A 187 7.93 5.02 -3.05
CA ASP A 187 7.74 3.73 -2.39
C ASP A 187 8.45 2.61 -3.13
N ALA A 188 8.40 2.62 -4.47
CA ALA A 188 9.08 1.66 -5.32
C ALA A 188 10.60 1.77 -5.15
N LYS A 189 11.14 2.99 -5.18
CA LYS A 189 12.56 3.27 -4.94
C LYS A 189 12.99 2.80 -3.56
N LYS A 190 12.25 3.19 -2.52
CA LYS A 190 12.56 2.81 -1.13
C LYS A 190 12.51 1.30 -0.94
N LEU A 191 11.48 0.64 -1.48
CA LEU A 191 11.36 -0.82 -1.40
C LEU A 191 12.48 -1.51 -2.18
N PHE A 192 12.85 -0.99 -3.35
CA PHE A 192 13.95 -1.47 -4.16
C PHE A 192 15.31 -1.29 -3.48
N GLU A 193 15.51 -0.30 -2.62
CA GLU A 193 16.76 -0.20 -1.85
C GLU A 193 16.73 -1.15 -0.64
N TRP A 194 15.56 -1.36 -0.04
CA TRP A 194 15.40 -2.13 1.19
C TRP A 194 15.37 -3.65 1.01
N ILE A 195 14.68 -4.17 -0.01
CA ILE A 195 14.46 -5.62 -0.23
C ILE A 195 15.66 -6.28 -0.91
N LYS A 196 15.94 -7.54 -0.58
CA LYS A 196 17.03 -8.33 -1.19
C LYS A 196 16.48 -9.57 -1.90
N LYS A 197 17.29 -10.11 -2.82
CA LYS A 197 17.01 -11.42 -3.41
C LYS A 197 16.87 -12.46 -2.29
N GLY A 198 15.82 -13.29 -2.37
CA GLY A 198 15.48 -14.29 -1.37
C GLY A 198 14.51 -13.82 -0.29
N ASP A 199 14.34 -12.51 -0.09
CA ASP A 199 13.37 -11.98 0.87
C ASP A 199 11.94 -12.34 0.46
N VAL A 200 11.09 -12.59 1.45
CA VAL A 200 9.72 -13.09 1.27
C VAL A 200 8.81 -11.98 0.74
N VAL A 201 7.94 -12.35 -0.19
CA VAL A 201 6.81 -11.52 -0.63
C VAL A 201 5.53 -12.32 -0.42
N MET A 202 4.72 -11.91 0.55
CA MET A 202 3.40 -12.47 0.84
C MET A 202 2.34 -11.64 0.15
N VAL A 203 1.44 -12.28 -0.58
CA VAL A 203 0.29 -11.63 -1.24
C VAL A 203 -1.00 -12.23 -0.70
N GLU A 204 -1.84 -11.41 -0.08
CA GLU A 204 -3.02 -11.82 0.69
C GLU A 204 -4.27 -10.97 0.44
#